data_AF-A0A7S2WR62-F1
#
_entry.id   AF-A0A7S2WR62-F1
#
_cell.length_a   1.000
_cell.length_b   1.000
_cell.length_c   1.000
_cell.angle_alpha   90.00
_cell.angle_beta   90.00
_cell.angle_gamma   90.00
#
_symmetry.space_group_name_H-M   'P 1'
#
loop_
_entity.id
_entity.type
_entity.pdbx_description
1 polymer ?
#
loop_
_entity_poly.entity_id
_entity_poly.type
_entity_poly.pdbx_seq_one_letter_code
_entity_poly.pdbx_strand_id
1 'polypeptide(L)'
;EIVAVLSALIFQENSKNDDDPLSSAELPERLRDTCEKMKLIAIHLGKLQKEHGLEVDPKDYCENSMKFGLVHVVYEWALGIPFSNICALTMVQEGSIVRCITRLDELCREIRNCTRVVGNPTLYRKMEAASVAIKRDIVFASSLYVS
;
A
#
# COMPACT_ATOMS: atom_id res chain seq x y z
N GLU A 1 3.02 -6.00 -7.42
CA GLU A 1 1.92 -5.06 -7.79
C GLU A 1 0.82 -4.96 -6.73
N ILE A 2 0.09 -6.02 -6.38
CA ILE A 2 -1.06 -5.95 -5.44
C ILE A 2 -0.69 -5.24 -4.13
N VAL A 3 0.37 -5.69 -3.46
CA VAL A 3 0.87 -5.12 -2.20
C VAL A 3 1.26 -3.64 -2.34
N ALA A 4 1.84 -3.26 -3.48
CA ALA A 4 2.23 -1.88 -3.76
C ALA A 4 1.01 -0.96 -3.92
N VAL A 5 -0.08 -1.43 -4.50
CA VAL A 5 -1.33 -0.65 -4.57
C VAL A 5 -1.96 -0.54 -3.18
N LEU A 6 -2.03 -1.66 -2.45
CA LEU A 6 -2.63 -1.72 -1.13
C LEU A 6 -1.86 -0.88 -0.10
N SER A 7 -0.55 -0.68 -0.27
CA SER A 7 0.22 0.19 0.63
C SER A 7 -0.30 1.63 0.64
N ALA A 8 -0.93 2.09 -0.44
CA ALA A 8 -1.53 3.43 -0.47
C ALA A 8 -2.71 3.59 0.50
N LEU A 9 -3.37 2.50 0.92
CA LEU A 9 -4.45 2.52 1.91
C LEU A 9 -3.93 2.49 3.36
N ILE A 10 -2.70 2.00 3.55
CA ILE A 10 -2.11 1.79 4.89
C ILE A 10 -1.16 2.93 5.27
N PHE A 11 -0.48 3.51 4.28
CA PHE A 11 0.46 4.59 4.52
C PHE A 11 -0.28 5.88 4.91
N GLN A 12 0.03 6.41 6.09
CA GLN A 12 -0.65 7.57 6.66
C GLN A 12 0.27 8.78 6.86
N GLU A 13 1.57 8.65 6.63
CA GLU A 13 2.48 9.78 6.78
C GLU A 13 2.43 10.69 5.55
N ASN A 14 2.54 12.00 5.78
CA ASN A 14 2.73 12.96 4.70
C ASN A 14 4.17 12.83 4.23
N SER A 15 4.37 12.16 3.09
CA SER A 15 5.67 12.14 2.44
C SER A 15 5.98 13.57 1.98
N LYS A 16 7.06 14.15 2.50
CA LYS A 16 7.59 15.47 2.07
C LYS A 16 8.40 15.35 0.77
N ASN A 17 8.06 14.40 -0.09
CA ASN A 17 8.70 14.26 -1.38
C ASN A 17 8.03 15.28 -2.32
N ASP A 18 8.81 16.27 -2.77
CA ASP A 18 8.40 17.19 -3.85
C ASP A 18 8.30 16.45 -5.21
N ASP A 19 8.84 15.23 -5.30
CA ASP A 19 8.75 14.36 -6.46
C ASP A 19 7.51 13.45 -6.39
N ASP A 20 6.75 13.36 -7.49
CA ASP A 20 5.59 12.49 -7.61
C ASP A 20 5.99 11.01 -7.40
N PRO A 21 5.50 10.35 -6.34
CA PRO A 21 5.89 8.98 -6.01
C PRO A 21 5.47 7.93 -7.06
N LEU A 22 4.67 8.31 -8.06
CA LEU A 22 4.27 7.47 -9.19
C LEU A 22 5.08 7.74 -10.47
N SER A 23 5.97 8.73 -10.46
CA SER A 23 6.74 9.16 -11.63
C SER A 23 8.10 8.47 -11.78
N SER A 24 8.49 7.55 -10.88
CA SER A 24 9.72 6.78 -11.08
C SER A 24 9.61 5.93 -12.35
N ALA A 25 10.59 6.05 -13.24
CA ALA A 25 10.63 5.33 -14.52
C ALA A 25 10.72 3.80 -14.34
N GLU A 26 11.02 3.35 -13.12
CA GLU A 26 11.15 1.94 -12.73
C GLU A 26 9.79 1.30 -12.38
N LEU A 27 8.74 2.10 -12.17
CA LEU A 27 7.38 1.59 -11.93
C LEU A 27 6.73 1.10 -13.23
N PRO A 28 6.15 -0.12 -13.26
CA PRO A 28 5.37 -0.58 -14.39
C PRO A 28 4.21 0.35 -14.71
N GLU A 29 3.96 0.62 -15.99
CA GLU A 29 2.84 1.44 -16.47
C GLU A 29 1.49 0.95 -15.92
N ARG A 30 1.30 -0.37 -15.88
CA ARG A 30 0.09 -1.01 -15.32
C ARG A 30 -0.14 -0.66 -13.85
N LEU A 31 0.92 -0.53 -13.07
CA LEU A 31 0.83 -0.18 -11.65
C LEU A 31 0.42 1.29 -11.50
N ARG A 32 0.98 2.18 -12.32
CA ARG A 32 0.61 3.60 -12.38
C ARG A 32 -0.86 3.77 -12.76
N ASP A 33 -1.32 3.11 -13.83
CA ASP A 33 -2.72 3.12 -14.26
C ASP A 33 -3.67 2.64 -13.15
N THR A 34 -3.25 1.62 -12.39
CA THR A 34 -4.05 1.08 -11.28
C THR A 34 -4.15 2.08 -10.14
N CYS A 35 -3.05 2.76 -9.80
CA CYS A 35 -3.05 3.83 -8.80
C CYS A 35 -3.93 5.01 -9.23
N GLU A 36 -3.89 5.41 -10.50
CA GLU A 36 -4.76 6.46 -11.05
C GLU A 36 -6.24 6.06 -10.99
N LYS A 37 -6.58 4.84 -11.37
CA LYS A 37 -7.95 4.31 -11.21
C LYS A 37 -8.39 4.34 -9.76
N MET A 38 -7.51 4.01 -8.82
CA MET A 38 -7.82 4.07 -7.39
C MET A 38 -8.10 5.50 -6.93
N LYS A 39 -7.29 6.48 -7.36
CA LYS A 39 -7.53 7.93 -7.12
C LYS A 39 -8.89 8.36 -7.66
N LEU A 40 -9.23 7.97 -8.90
CA LEU A 40 -10.52 8.31 -9.51
C LEU A 40 -11.70 7.75 -8.71
N ILE A 41 -11.60 6.50 -8.22
CA ILE A 41 -12.64 5.88 -7.38
C ILE A 41 -12.81 6.64 -6.07
N ALA A 42 -11.73 7.04 -5.39
CA ALA A 42 -11.85 7.80 -4.14
C ALA A 42 -12.42 9.21 -4.34
N ILE A 43 -12.04 9.90 -5.42
CA ILE A 43 -12.65 11.20 -5.76
C ILE A 43 -14.14 11.03 -6.02
N HIS A 44 -14.53 9.98 -6.75
CA HIS A 44 -15.94 9.68 -6.98
C HIS A 44 -16.68 9.38 -5.68
N LEU A 45 -16.07 8.62 -4.78
CA LEU A 45 -16.63 8.32 -3.46
C LEU A 45 -16.79 9.58 -2.60
N GLY A 46 -15.82 10.49 -2.61
CA GLY A 46 -15.91 11.78 -1.92
C GLY A 46 -17.01 12.67 -2.48
N LYS A 47 -17.22 12.68 -3.80
CA LYS A 47 -18.37 13.37 -4.43
C LYS A 47 -19.69 12.77 -3.96
N LEU A 48 -19.79 11.44 -3.94
CA LEU A 48 -21.00 10.75 -3.49
C LEU A 48 -21.32 11.05 -2.02
N GLN A 49 -20.31 11.07 -1.15
CA GLN A 49 -20.45 11.47 0.25
C GLN A 49 -21.00 12.90 0.39
N LYS A 50 -20.46 13.83 -0.39
CA LYS A 50 -20.93 15.22 -0.43
C LYS A 50 -22.37 15.34 -0.93
N GLU A 51 -22.73 14.62 -1.98
CA GLU A 51 -24.10 14.56 -2.53
C GLU A 51 -25.11 14.03 -1.52
N HIS A 52 -24.69 13.16 -0.59
CA HIS A 52 -25.53 12.60 0.46
C HIS A 52 -25.46 13.38 1.79
N GLY A 53 -24.94 14.62 1.77
CA GLY A 53 -25.01 15.55 2.89
C GLY A 53 -23.86 15.46 3.90
N LEU A 54 -22.75 14.78 3.58
CA LEU A 54 -21.54 14.83 4.39
C LEU A 54 -20.68 16.05 4.02
N GLU A 55 -20.18 16.78 5.01
CA GLU A 55 -19.26 17.91 4.81
C GLU A 55 -17.84 17.42 4.53
N VAL A 56 -17.65 16.84 3.34
CA VAL A 56 -16.37 16.29 2.89
C VAL A 56 -15.99 16.94 1.56
N ASP A 57 -14.75 17.44 1.46
CA ASP A 57 -14.20 17.84 0.16
C ASP A 57 -13.66 16.60 -0.58
N PRO A 58 -14.08 16.34 -1.83
CA PRO A 58 -13.66 15.13 -2.55
C PRO A 58 -12.15 15.02 -2.77
N LYS A 59 -11.43 16.14 -2.89
CA LYS A 59 -9.97 16.12 -3.07
C LYS A 59 -9.29 15.84 -1.74
N ASP A 60 -9.71 16.55 -0.68
CA ASP A 60 -9.21 16.31 0.68
C ASP A 60 -9.46 14.85 1.13
N TYR A 61 -10.64 14.30 0.83
CA TYR A 61 -10.95 12.90 1.07
C TYR A 61 -9.97 11.95 0.39
N CYS A 62 -9.65 12.20 -0.89
CA CYS A 62 -8.73 11.36 -1.64
C CYS A 62 -7.31 11.44 -1.07
N GLU A 63 -6.83 12.64 -0.77
CA GLU A 63 -5.48 12.89 -0.23
C GLU A 63 -5.31 12.30 1.19
N ASN A 64 -6.35 12.36 2.01
CA ASN A 64 -6.33 11.82 3.37
C ASN A 64 -6.54 10.31 3.41
N SER A 65 -7.33 9.75 2.49
CA SER A 65 -7.64 8.31 2.46
C SER A 65 -6.55 7.48 1.78
N MET A 66 -5.79 8.05 0.85
CA MET A 66 -4.82 7.29 0.06
C MET A 66 -3.53 8.05 -0.18
N LYS A 67 -2.41 7.48 0.26
CA LYS A 67 -1.08 8.09 0.12
C LYS A 67 -0.12 7.17 -0.63
N PHE A 68 0.31 7.60 -1.80
CA PHE A 68 1.10 6.77 -2.72
C PHE A 68 2.61 6.78 -2.43
N GLY A 69 3.07 7.44 -1.37
CA GLY A 69 4.49 7.68 -1.08
C GLY A 69 5.38 6.44 -0.89
N LEU A 70 4.79 5.29 -0.53
CA LEU A 70 5.52 4.03 -0.36
C LEU A 70 5.25 2.98 -1.45
N VAL A 71 4.48 3.32 -2.49
CA VAL A 71 4.11 2.36 -3.55
C VAL A 71 5.34 1.78 -4.22
N HIS A 72 6.31 2.63 -4.59
CA HIS A 72 7.57 2.20 -5.21
C HIS A 72 8.40 1.32 -4.27
N VAL A 73 8.56 1.75 -3.02
CA VAL A 73 9.32 1.03 -1.98
C VAL A 73 8.76 -0.38 -1.75
N VAL A 74 7.44 -0.51 -1.63
CA VAL A 74 6.76 -1.79 -1.40
C VAL A 74 6.79 -2.67 -2.66
N TYR A 75 6.77 -2.07 -3.84
CA TYR A 75 6.95 -2.80 -5.09
C TYR A 75 8.33 -3.47 -5.16
N GLU A 76 9.40 -2.72 -4.95
CA GLU A 76 10.77 -3.25 -4.94
C GLU A 76 11.00 -4.26 -3.81
N TRP A 77 10.40 -4.02 -2.64
CA TRP A 77 10.42 -4.99 -1.54
C TRP A 77 9.81 -6.33 -1.96
N ALA A 78 8.67 -6.32 -2.64
CA ALA A 78 8.01 -7.53 -3.10
C ALA A 78 8.77 -8.25 -4.23
N LEU A 79 9.67 -7.55 -4.94
CA LEU A 79 10.58 -8.14 -5.92
C LEU A 79 11.83 -8.78 -5.29
N GLY A 80 12.03 -8.63 -3.98
CA GLY A 80 13.17 -9.23 -3.27
C GLY A 80 14.39 -8.31 -3.10
N ILE A 81 14.26 -7.02 -3.42
CA ILE A 81 15.37 -6.05 -3.24
C ILE A 81 15.75 -5.90 -1.75
N PRO A 82 17.05 -5.91 -1.37
CA PRO A 82 17.47 -5.77 0.01
C PRO A 82 16.90 -4.53 0.72
N PHE A 83 16.67 -4.63 2.04
CA PHE A 83 16.07 -3.55 2.82
C PHE A 83 16.85 -2.23 2.73
N SER A 84 18.18 -2.31 2.75
CA SER A 84 19.08 -1.14 2.60
C SER A 84 18.83 -0.35 1.31
N ASN A 85 18.52 -1.05 0.22
CA ASN A 85 18.35 -0.43 -1.09
C ASN A 85 17.00 0.25 -1.18
N ILE A 86 15.93 -0.36 -0.65
CA ILE A 86 14.60 0.26 -0.66
C ILE A 86 14.53 1.47 0.28
N CYS A 87 15.32 1.50 1.36
CA CYS A 87 15.43 2.68 2.22
C CYS A 87 16.07 3.87 1.50
N ALA A 88 16.93 3.63 0.51
CA ALA A 88 17.53 4.70 -0.29
C ALA A 88 16.55 5.31 -1.32
N LEU A 89 15.40 4.66 -1.57
CA LEU A 89 14.39 5.13 -2.52
C LEU A 89 13.45 6.20 -1.93
N THR A 90 13.51 6.44 -0.62
CA THR A 90 12.59 7.35 0.07
C THR A 90 13.24 8.01 1.27
N MET A 91 12.77 9.21 1.62
CA MET A 91 13.17 9.91 2.85
C MET A 91 12.33 9.50 4.08
N VAL A 92 11.42 8.53 3.91
CA VAL A 92 10.62 7.98 5.00
C VAL A 92 11.51 7.15 5.93
N GLN A 93 11.33 7.31 7.24
CA GLN A 93 12.08 6.56 8.24
C GLN A 93 11.86 5.05 8.11
N GLU A 94 12.92 4.28 8.31
CA GLU A 94 12.94 2.83 8.15
C GLU A 94 11.90 2.14 9.05
N GLY A 95 11.73 2.64 10.28
CA GLY A 95 10.71 2.14 11.20
C GLY A 95 9.28 2.31 10.68
N SER A 96 9.02 3.36 9.90
CA SER A 96 7.72 3.58 9.26
C SER A 96 7.54 2.69 8.03
N ILE A 97 8.60 2.39 7.29
CA ILE A 97 8.60 1.37 6.22
C ILE A 97 8.27 -0.01 6.81
N VAL A 98 8.97 -0.43 7.87
CA VAL A 98 8.73 -1.71 8.55
C VAL A 98 7.28 -1.79 9.04
N ARG A 99 6.78 -0.76 9.75
CA ARG A 99 5.39 -0.69 10.21
C ARG A 99 4.38 -0.75 9.06
N CYS A 100 4.67 -0.14 7.92
CA CYS A 100 3.80 -0.20 6.75
C CYS A 100 3.72 -1.63 6.21
N ILE A 101 4.86 -2.32 6.06
CA ILE A 101 4.90 -3.69 5.53
C ILE A 101 4.24 -4.70 6.48
N THR A 102 4.43 -4.57 7.80
CA THR A 102 3.77 -5.46 8.77
C THR A 102 2.25 -5.30 8.75
N ARG A 103 1.74 -4.06 8.75
CA ARG A 103 0.30 -3.77 8.58
C ARG A 103 -0.24 -4.25 7.23
N LEU A 104 0.58 -4.23 6.20
CA LEU A 104 0.21 -4.74 4.88
C LEU A 104 0.05 -6.26 4.86
N ASP A 105 0.87 -7.02 5.62
CA ASP A 105 0.67 -8.46 5.81
C ASP A 105 -0.64 -8.75 6.54
N GLU A 106 -0.97 -7.97 7.58
CA GLU A 106 -2.25 -8.05 8.28
C GLU A 106 -3.43 -7.81 7.33
N LEU A 107 -3.38 -6.74 6.53
CA LEU A 107 -4.40 -6.45 5.52
C LEU A 107 -4.55 -7.59 4.50
N CYS A 108 -3.44 -8.16 4.02
CA CYS A 108 -3.49 -9.31 3.10
C CYS A 108 -4.19 -10.52 3.74
N ARG A 109 -3.95 -10.79 5.03
CA ARG A 109 -4.62 -11.87 5.78
C ARG A 109 -6.11 -11.61 5.95
N GLU A 110 -6.50 -10.38 6.24
CA GLU A 110 -7.90 -9.97 6.35
C GLU A 110 -8.64 -10.14 5.02
N ILE A 111 -8.08 -9.63 3.92
CA ILE A 111 -8.67 -9.77 2.58
C ILE A 111 -8.76 -11.26 2.20
N ARG A 112 -7.75 -12.08 2.54
CA ARG A 112 -7.79 -13.53 2.33
C ARG A 112 -8.95 -14.19 3.09
N ASN A 113 -9.21 -13.78 4.33
CA ASN A 113 -10.33 -14.30 5.11
C ASN A 113 -11.68 -13.87 4.52
N CYS A 114 -11.81 -12.60 4.10
CA CYS A 114 -13.03 -12.10 3.45
C CYS A 114 -13.30 -12.78 2.12
N THR A 115 -12.28 -12.98 1.29
CA THR A 115 -12.40 -13.63 -0.03
C THR A 115 -12.83 -15.10 0.06
N ARG A 116 -12.47 -15.79 1.16
CA ARG A 116 -12.99 -17.13 1.48
C ARG A 116 -14.51 -17.12 1.70
N VAL A 117 -15.04 -16.12 2.40
CA VAL A 117 -16.49 -15.98 2.64
C VAL A 117 -17.24 -15.60 1.37
N VAL A 118 -16.68 -14.71 0.55
CA VAL A 118 -17.24 -14.30 -0.75
C VAL A 118 -17.22 -15.45 -1.77
N GLY A 119 -16.38 -16.47 -1.56
CA GLY A 119 -16.25 -17.61 -2.47
C GLY A 119 -15.40 -17.33 -3.70
N ASN A 120 -14.40 -16.44 -3.61
CA ASN A 120 -13.47 -16.15 -4.71
C ASN A 120 -12.08 -16.79 -4.48
N PRO A 121 -11.84 -18.02 -4.97
CA PRO A 121 -10.59 -18.73 -4.73
C PRO A 121 -9.38 -18.10 -5.45
N THR A 122 -9.60 -17.39 -6.55
CA THR A 122 -8.53 -16.72 -7.31
C THR A 122 -7.96 -15.55 -6.51
N LEU A 123 -8.82 -14.71 -5.93
CA LEU A 123 -8.39 -13.62 -5.04
C LEU A 123 -7.71 -14.16 -3.79
N TYR A 124 -8.23 -15.24 -3.19
CA TYR A 124 -7.61 -15.90 -2.04
C TYR A 124 -6.14 -16.25 -2.31
N ARG A 125 -5.86 -16.96 -3.41
CA ARG A 125 -4.50 -17.37 -3.77
C ARG A 125 -3.59 -16.18 -4.08
N LYS A 126 -4.13 -15.15 -4.73
CA LYS A 126 -3.38 -13.92 -5.02
C LYS A 126 -2.96 -13.18 -3.74
N MET A 127 -3.86 -13.10 -2.75
CA MET A 127 -3.56 -12.46 -1.46
C MET A 127 -2.58 -13.28 -0.61
N GLU A 128 -2.65 -14.61 -0.70
CA GLU A 128 -1.68 -15.49 -0.06
C GLU A 128 -0.28 -15.33 -0.66
N ALA A 129 -0.15 -15.35 -1.99
CA ALA A 129 1.13 -15.12 -2.66
C ALA A 129 1.69 -13.71 -2.38
N ALA A 130 0.81 -12.70 -2.34
CA ALA A 130 1.16 -11.33 -1.98
C ALA A 130 1.74 -11.21 -0.56
N SER A 131 1.10 -11.85 0.43
CA SER A 131 1.57 -11.90 1.82
C SER A 131 2.94 -12.59 1.93
N VAL A 132 3.13 -13.71 1.24
CA VAL A 132 4.42 -14.44 1.24
C VAL A 132 5.54 -13.59 0.62
N ALA A 133 5.27 -12.85 -0.45
CA ALA A 133 6.28 -12.04 -1.13
C ALA A 133 6.86 -10.91 -0.25
N ILE A 134 6.08 -10.39 0.70
CA ILE A 134 6.53 -9.30 1.59
C ILE A 134 7.05 -9.80 2.94
N LYS A 135 6.77 -11.06 3.30
CA LYS A 135 7.13 -11.66 4.59
C LYS A 135 8.56 -12.20 4.60
N ARG A 136 9.55 -11.31 4.71
CA ARG A 136 10.98 -11.68 4.73
C ARG A 136 11.83 -10.79 5.63
N ASP A 137 13.02 -11.32 5.96
CA ASP A 137 14.14 -10.63 6.60
C ASP A 137 13.77 -9.77 7.84
N ILE A 138 14.42 -8.62 7.97
CA ILE A 138 14.39 -7.71 9.11
C ILE A 138 12.99 -7.23 9.49
N VAL A 139 12.07 -7.17 8.52
CA VAL A 139 10.69 -6.69 8.75
C VAL A 139 9.90 -7.64 9.66
N PHE A 140 10.29 -8.92 9.70
CA PHE A 140 9.63 -9.96 10.50
C PHE A 140 10.57 -10.60 11.53
N ALA A 141 11.66 -9.90 11.89
CA ALA A 141 12.49 -10.33 13.00
C ALA A 141 11.68 -10.32 14.31
N SER A 142 11.83 -11.36 15.13
CA SER A 142 11.12 -11.48 16.41
C SER A 142 11.47 -10.32 17.35
N SER A 143 10.46 -9.86 18.09
CA SER A 143 10.69 -8.90 19.17
C SER A 143 11.61 -9.52 20.23
N LEU A 144 12.58 -8.74 20.70
CA LEU A 144 13.46 -9.12 21.81
C LEU A 144 12.71 -9.37 23.13
N TYR A 145 11.48 -8.87 23.27
CA TYR A 145 10.63 -9.09 24.46
C TYR A 145 9.87 -10.42 24.45
N VAL A 146 9.76 -11.07 23.30
CA VAL A 146 8.96 -12.30 23.09
C VAL A 146 9.83 -13.44 22.55
N SER A 147 11.16 -13.31 22.69
CA SER A 147 12.13 -14.33 22.28
C SER A 147 12.35 -15.36 23.37
#